data_AF-A0A7S3MFI6-F1
#
_entry.id   AF-A0A7S3MFI6-F1
#
_cell.length_a   1.000
_cell.length_b   1.000
_cell.length_c   1.000
_cell.angle_alpha   90.00
_cell.angle_beta   90.00
_cell.angle_gamma   90.00
#
_symmetry.space_group_name_H-M   'P 1'
#
loop_
_entity.id
_entity.type
_entity.pdbx_description
1 polymer ?
#
loop_
_entity_poly.entity_id
_entity_poly.type
_entity_poly.pdbx_seq_one_letter_code
_entity_poly.pdbx_strand_id
1 'polypeptide(L)'
;AVVEYLTIHTGSTENSDKRLKQSFETPHPMVRRAYNILEPYFATCIADEKGQGLLGRKDRYMKVLNTIPNDAVKKELYDRWDGNDSLTGEQRWQHLKAATTAPVDPSSAQMANAKKRKISYVELESWRLELVFTHCYARLDANVSKTQNHLLKSAFCVHPKTGRVCVPIDPAQADSFDPFTVPTVRSLCAEVDEYDRDHMDVAADSEDKKQVSELEKTSLKEAVDVFNKTFMQDLWVTIRKGFKNKMDLKNAENLDF
;
A
#
# COMPACT_ATOMS: atom_id res chain seq x y z
N ALA A 1 -1.24 -15.80 14.84
CA ALA A 1 -0.04 -15.02 15.18
C ALA A 1 0.34 -13.96 14.12
N VAL A 2 1.00 -14.30 13.00
CA VAL A 2 1.50 -13.28 12.04
C VAL A 2 0.38 -12.44 11.43
N VAL A 3 -0.69 -13.09 10.93
CA VAL A 3 -1.85 -12.38 10.36
C VAL A 3 -2.51 -11.46 11.39
N GLU A 4 -2.72 -11.97 12.62
CA GLU A 4 -3.32 -11.20 13.71
C GLU A 4 -2.46 -9.99 14.07
N TYR A 5 -1.14 -10.16 14.14
CA TYR A 5 -0.21 -9.07 14.40
C TYR A 5 -0.30 -7.97 13.33
N LEU A 6 -0.43 -8.35 12.06
CA LEU A 6 -0.55 -7.43 10.92
C LEU A 6 -1.98 -6.90 10.69
N THR A 7 -2.97 -7.36 11.45
CA THR A 7 -4.36 -6.94 11.26
C THR A 7 -4.69 -5.77 12.18
N ILE A 8 -5.18 -4.67 11.59
CA ILE A 8 -5.77 -3.56 12.33
C ILE A 8 -7.28 -3.58 12.10
N HIS A 9 -8.05 -3.70 13.19
CA HIS A 9 -9.51 -3.81 13.16
C HIS A 9 -10.21 -2.47 13.25
N THR A 10 -10.40 -1.80 12.12
CA THR A 10 -11.11 -0.53 12.06
C THR A 10 -12.64 -0.70 12.00
N GLY A 11 -13.38 0.33 12.37
CA GLY A 11 -14.83 0.38 12.18
C GLY A 11 -15.23 0.24 10.69
N SER A 12 -16.42 -0.31 10.43
CA SER A 12 -16.96 -0.39 9.06
C SER A 12 -17.40 1.00 8.55
N THR A 13 -17.06 1.31 7.31
CA THR A 13 -17.45 2.52 6.57
C THR A 13 -18.96 2.60 6.28
N GLU A 14 -19.69 1.50 6.40
CA GLU A 14 -21.11 1.41 5.99
C GLU A 14 -22.09 1.99 7.00
N ASN A 15 -21.66 2.30 8.23
CA ASN A 15 -22.54 2.88 9.26
C ASN A 15 -21.96 4.21 9.76
N SER A 16 -22.36 5.32 9.12
CA SER A 16 -21.97 6.69 9.49
C SER A 16 -22.35 7.09 10.92
N ASP A 17 -23.23 6.34 11.58
CA ASP A 17 -23.68 6.58 12.96
C ASP A 17 -22.84 5.83 14.02
N LYS A 18 -21.94 4.92 13.62
CA LYS A 18 -21.03 4.29 14.56
C LYS A 18 -19.79 5.17 14.70
N ARG A 19 -19.66 5.82 15.86
CA ARG A 19 -18.39 6.38 16.32
C ARG A 19 -17.27 5.36 16.07
N LEU A 20 -16.13 5.85 15.57
CA LEU A 20 -14.87 5.13 15.50
C LEU A 20 -14.64 4.42 16.86
N LYS A 21 -14.39 3.10 16.83
CA LYS A 21 -14.52 2.21 17.99
C LYS A 21 -13.19 1.74 18.56
N GLN A 22 -12.11 1.85 17.80
CA GLN A 22 -10.81 1.32 18.19
C GLN A 22 -10.00 2.41 18.89
N SER A 23 -9.67 2.18 20.17
CA SER A 23 -8.75 3.05 20.89
C SER A 23 -7.30 2.68 20.59
N PHE A 24 -6.53 3.69 20.19
CA PHE A 24 -5.10 3.67 19.93
C PHE A 24 -4.36 4.61 20.90
N GLU A 25 -4.86 4.78 22.14
CA GLU A 25 -4.28 5.68 23.16
C GLU A 25 -2.76 5.51 23.34
N THR A 26 -2.26 4.28 23.22
CA THR A 26 -0.82 3.99 23.17
C THR A 26 -0.53 3.12 21.95
N PRO A 27 -0.29 3.71 20.77
CA PRO A 27 -0.20 2.95 19.54
C PRO A 27 1.12 2.18 19.49
N HIS A 28 1.03 0.88 19.23
CA HIS A 28 2.18 -0.01 19.04
C HIS A 28 3.11 0.52 17.92
N PRO A 29 4.45 0.31 17.97
CA PRO A 29 5.37 0.81 16.95
C PRO A 29 5.00 0.47 15.50
N MET A 30 4.47 -0.75 15.27
CA MET A 30 3.95 -1.15 13.95
C MET A 30 2.81 -0.23 13.47
N VAL A 31 1.89 0.13 14.36
CA VAL A 31 0.76 1.03 14.07
C VAL A 31 1.28 2.42 13.72
N ARG A 32 2.21 2.97 14.51
CA ARG A 32 2.84 4.27 14.20
C ARG A 32 3.54 4.25 12.85
N ARG A 33 4.32 3.19 12.57
CA ARG A 33 5.01 3.03 11.29
C ARG A 33 4.03 2.98 10.11
N ALA A 34 2.95 2.21 10.25
CA ALA A 34 1.92 2.13 9.22
C ALA A 34 1.24 3.49 8.99
N TYR A 35 0.90 4.22 10.06
CA TYR A 35 0.30 5.54 9.93
C TYR A 35 1.21 6.50 9.15
N ASN A 36 2.49 6.55 9.47
CA ASN A 36 3.45 7.43 8.80
C ASN A 36 3.59 7.14 7.30
N ILE A 37 3.43 5.88 6.90
CA ILE A 37 3.41 5.49 5.49
C ILE A 37 2.09 5.91 4.84
N LEU A 38 0.96 5.66 5.49
CA LEU A 38 -0.37 5.79 4.88
C LEU A 38 -0.92 7.22 4.89
N GLU A 39 -0.54 8.06 5.85
CA GLU A 39 -1.08 9.40 6.01
C GLU A 39 -0.85 10.33 4.79
N PRO A 40 0.33 10.34 4.15
CA PRO A 40 0.53 11.09 2.92
C PRO A 40 -0.41 10.64 1.78
N TYR A 41 -0.62 9.33 1.61
CA TYR A 41 -1.56 8.80 0.62
C TYR A 41 -3.02 9.06 1.01
N PHE A 42 -3.34 9.10 2.31
CA PHE A 42 -4.66 9.53 2.74
C PHE A 42 -4.94 10.97 2.30
N ALA A 43 -3.98 11.87 2.50
CA ALA A 43 -4.13 13.28 2.11
C ALA A 43 -4.41 13.44 0.60
N THR A 44 -3.65 12.75 -0.25
CA THR A 44 -3.69 12.93 -1.71
C THR A 44 -4.71 12.02 -2.40
N CYS A 45 -4.81 10.75 -2.01
CA CYS A 45 -5.64 9.75 -2.68
C CYS A 45 -7.04 9.58 -2.06
N ILE A 46 -7.23 9.94 -0.78
CA ILE A 46 -8.52 9.76 -0.09
C ILE A 46 -9.20 11.09 0.18
N ALA A 47 -8.52 12.03 0.84
CA ALA A 47 -9.11 13.29 1.26
C ALA A 47 -9.37 14.22 0.08
N ASP A 48 -8.40 14.35 -0.83
CA ASP A 48 -8.44 15.26 -1.96
C ASP A 48 -9.33 14.79 -3.13
N GLU A 49 -9.83 15.76 -3.89
CA GLU A 49 -10.75 15.57 -5.02
C GLU A 49 -10.08 14.91 -6.22
N LYS A 50 -8.74 14.99 -6.33
CA LYS A 50 -7.96 14.21 -7.31
C LYS A 50 -8.04 12.70 -7.08
N GLY A 51 -8.34 12.29 -5.85
CA GLY A 51 -8.55 10.90 -5.46
C GLY A 51 -10.02 10.59 -5.19
N GLN A 52 -10.31 10.04 -4.00
CA GLN A 52 -11.69 9.70 -3.62
C GLN A 52 -12.52 10.91 -3.17
N GLY A 53 -11.91 12.05 -2.85
CA GLY A 53 -12.61 13.28 -2.45
C GLY A 53 -13.43 13.14 -1.18
N LEU A 54 -12.92 12.44 -0.16
CA LEU A 54 -13.59 12.25 1.14
C LEU A 54 -13.83 13.58 1.86
N LEU A 55 -12.89 14.53 1.73
CA LEU A 55 -13.00 15.86 2.32
C LEU A 55 -13.32 16.96 1.29
N GLY A 56 -13.51 16.61 0.02
CA GLY A 56 -13.75 17.58 -1.06
C GLY A 56 -15.11 18.27 -1.00
N ARG A 57 -16.16 17.58 -0.55
CA ARG A 57 -17.54 18.10 -0.57
C ARG A 57 -18.22 18.09 0.79
N LYS A 58 -19.16 19.03 0.99
CA LYS A 58 -19.92 19.18 2.24
C LYS A 58 -20.65 17.92 2.67
N ASP A 59 -21.33 17.24 1.76
CA ASP A 59 -22.04 15.98 2.06
C ASP A 59 -21.11 14.86 2.56
N ARG A 60 -19.82 14.90 2.19
CA ARG A 60 -18.82 13.89 2.54
C ARG A 60 -18.04 14.27 3.79
N TYR A 61 -17.49 15.48 3.84
CA TYR A 61 -16.71 15.91 5.01
C TYR A 61 -17.59 15.99 6.26
N MET A 62 -18.89 16.25 6.13
CA MET A 62 -19.81 16.23 7.27
C MET A 62 -19.90 14.85 7.93
N LYS A 63 -19.80 13.77 7.14
CA LYS A 63 -19.75 12.40 7.69
C LYS A 63 -18.50 12.22 8.55
N VAL A 64 -17.35 12.75 8.13
CA VAL A 64 -16.11 12.74 8.92
C VAL A 64 -16.25 13.61 10.16
N LEU A 65 -16.69 14.87 10.02
CA LEU A 65 -16.87 15.80 11.15
C LEU A 65 -17.82 15.25 12.22
N ASN A 66 -18.86 14.52 11.82
CA ASN A 66 -19.80 13.89 12.75
C ASN A 66 -19.18 12.77 13.60
N THR A 67 -18.04 12.21 13.20
CA THR A 67 -17.32 11.19 13.97
C THR A 67 -16.30 11.75 14.96
N ILE A 68 -16.01 13.06 14.91
CA ILE A 68 -14.99 13.68 15.78
C ILE A 68 -15.44 13.59 17.25
N PRO A 69 -14.59 13.08 18.17
CA PRO A 69 -14.94 12.89 19.57
C PRO A 69 -14.90 14.20 20.39
N ASN A 70 -15.09 15.37 19.77
CA ASN A 70 -15.14 16.65 20.46
C ASN A 70 -15.94 17.68 19.64
N ASP A 71 -17.09 18.12 20.18
CA ASP A 71 -17.99 19.06 19.49
C ASP A 71 -17.37 20.44 19.26
N ALA A 72 -16.47 20.88 20.14
CA ALA A 72 -15.81 22.17 19.96
C ALA A 72 -14.84 22.14 18.78
N VAL A 73 -14.10 21.05 18.59
CA VAL A 73 -13.22 20.85 17.41
C VAL A 73 -14.05 20.68 16.14
N LYS A 74 -15.13 19.90 16.21
CA LYS A 74 -16.08 19.74 15.10
C LYS A 74 -16.63 21.09 14.63
N LYS A 75 -17.09 21.92 15.57
CA LYS A 75 -17.64 23.26 15.26
C LYS A 75 -16.57 24.17 14.63
N GLU A 76 -15.37 24.20 15.20
CA GLU A 76 -14.25 24.98 14.66
C GLU A 76 -13.93 24.64 13.21
N LEU A 77 -13.86 23.34 12.89
CA LEU A 77 -13.61 22.89 11.52
C LEU A 77 -14.79 23.20 10.59
N TYR A 78 -16.03 22.99 11.06
CA TYR A 78 -17.23 23.33 10.30
C TYR A 78 -17.27 24.80 9.93
N ASP A 79 -17.13 25.70 10.91
CA ASP A 79 -17.16 27.15 10.70
C ASP A 79 -16.08 27.61 9.71
N ARG A 80 -14.93 26.91 9.66
CA ARG A 80 -13.83 27.21 8.75
C ARG A 80 -14.07 26.72 7.32
N TRP A 81 -14.85 25.66 7.14
CA TRP A 81 -15.04 25.01 5.84
C TRP A 81 -16.37 25.37 5.17
N ASP A 82 -17.40 25.68 5.95
CA ASP A 82 -18.73 25.98 5.43
C ASP A 82 -18.71 27.26 4.59
N GLY A 83 -19.30 27.18 3.39
CA GLY A 83 -19.27 28.28 2.42
C GLY A 83 -17.90 28.59 1.80
N ASN A 84 -16.86 27.78 2.06
CA ASN A 84 -15.54 27.95 1.46
C ASN A 84 -15.23 26.81 0.47
N ASP A 85 -15.63 27.03 -0.77
CA ASP A 85 -15.44 26.10 -1.89
C ASP A 85 -14.01 26.13 -2.46
N SER A 86 -13.18 27.11 -2.07
CA SER A 86 -11.79 27.20 -2.53
C SER A 86 -10.86 26.18 -1.86
N LEU A 87 -11.28 25.61 -0.73
CA LEU A 87 -10.46 24.68 0.04
C LEU A 87 -10.45 23.29 -0.59
N THR A 88 -9.26 22.79 -0.89
CA THR A 88 -9.09 21.42 -1.36
C THR A 88 -9.28 20.41 -0.22
N GLY A 89 -9.52 19.15 -0.56
CA GLY A 89 -9.63 18.09 0.44
C GLY A 89 -8.33 17.90 1.23
N GLU A 90 -7.18 18.06 0.57
CA GLU A 90 -5.87 18.06 1.21
C GLU A 90 -5.70 19.22 2.21
N GLN A 91 -6.13 20.45 1.87
CA GLN A 91 -6.06 21.59 2.79
C GLN A 91 -6.97 21.38 4.01
N ARG A 92 -8.18 20.84 3.81
CA ARG A 92 -9.09 20.47 4.91
C ARG A 92 -8.47 19.39 5.79
N TRP A 93 -7.74 18.43 5.21
CA TRP A 93 -6.97 17.45 5.98
C TRP A 93 -5.88 18.10 6.85
N GLN A 94 -5.13 19.08 6.33
CA GLN A 94 -4.15 19.82 7.14
C GLN A 94 -4.79 20.61 8.28
N HIS A 95 -5.95 21.24 8.05
CA HIS A 95 -6.71 21.91 9.10
C HIS A 95 -7.14 20.94 10.20
N LEU A 96 -7.65 19.77 9.80
CA LEU A 96 -8.06 18.70 10.72
C LEU A 96 -6.86 18.18 11.53
N LYS A 97 -5.70 17.93 10.91
CA LYS A 97 -4.47 17.55 11.60
C LYS A 97 -4.05 18.60 12.63
N ALA A 98 -4.04 19.88 12.25
CA ALA A 98 -3.66 20.96 13.16
C ALA A 98 -4.60 21.06 14.37
N ALA A 99 -5.91 20.88 14.17
CA ALA A 99 -6.90 20.94 15.24
C ALA A 99 -6.89 19.70 16.16
N THR A 100 -6.33 18.58 15.70
CA THR A 100 -6.33 17.29 16.41
C THR A 100 -4.96 16.88 16.97
N THR A 101 -3.92 17.66 16.68
CA THR A 101 -2.57 17.41 17.20
C THR A 101 -2.32 18.25 18.45
N ALA A 102 -1.75 17.62 19.49
CA ALA A 102 -1.38 18.33 20.70
C ALA A 102 -0.37 19.45 20.41
N PRO A 103 -0.52 20.64 21.03
CA PRO A 103 0.51 21.67 21.02
C PRO A 103 1.84 21.12 21.54
N VAL A 104 2.94 21.49 20.87
CA VAL A 104 4.31 21.09 21.26
C VAL A 104 4.66 21.62 22.65
N ASP A 105 4.23 22.85 22.97
CA ASP A 105 4.44 23.48 24.26
C ASP A 105 3.21 23.30 25.18
N PRO A 106 3.33 22.54 26.29
CA PRO A 106 2.26 22.34 27.26
C PRO A 106 1.83 23.62 27.98
N SER A 107 2.68 24.66 27.99
CA SER A 107 2.40 25.95 28.61
C SER A 107 1.73 26.96 27.67
N SER A 108 1.54 26.58 26.41
CA SER A 108 0.90 27.44 25.40
C SER A 108 -0.52 27.86 25.78
N ALA A 109 -0.91 29.07 25.34
CA ALA A 109 -2.29 29.55 25.45
C ALA A 109 -3.30 28.58 24.79
N GLN A 110 -2.86 27.86 23.75
CA GLN A 110 -3.64 26.83 23.07
C GLN A 110 -3.94 25.64 24.01
N MET A 111 -2.97 25.20 24.83
CA MET A 111 -3.19 24.14 25.81
C MET A 111 -4.12 24.59 26.95
N ALA A 112 -4.00 25.84 27.41
CA ALA A 112 -4.91 26.41 28.40
C ALA A 112 -6.36 26.48 27.86
N ASN A 113 -6.53 26.84 26.59
CA ASN A 113 -7.83 26.86 25.92
C ASN A 113 -8.38 25.43 25.68
N ALA A 114 -7.51 24.48 25.34
CA ALA A 114 -7.89 23.07 25.19
C ALA A 114 -8.51 22.48 26.46
N LYS A 115 -7.97 22.80 27.64
CA LYS A 115 -8.56 22.41 28.94
C LYS A 115 -9.97 22.97 29.13
N LYS A 116 -10.20 24.24 28.79
CA LYS A 116 -11.53 24.88 28.85
C LYS A 116 -12.52 24.20 27.91
N ARG A 117 -12.07 23.81 26.72
CA ARG A 117 -12.85 23.10 25.68
C ARG A 117 -12.95 21.59 25.90
N LYS A 118 -12.42 21.06 27.01
CA LYS A 118 -12.38 19.62 27.34
C LYS A 118 -11.82 18.77 26.20
N ILE A 119 -10.76 19.25 25.54
CA ILE A 119 -10.12 18.55 24.43
C ILE A 119 -9.19 17.47 24.97
N SER A 120 -9.40 16.22 24.54
CA SER A 120 -8.46 15.11 24.74
C SER A 120 -7.68 14.88 23.45
N TYR A 121 -6.41 15.32 23.40
CA TYR A 121 -5.58 15.10 22.22
C TYR A 121 -5.20 13.63 21.99
N VAL A 122 -5.17 12.84 23.05
CA VAL A 122 -4.94 11.39 22.94
C VAL A 122 -6.11 10.71 22.23
N GLU A 123 -7.34 11.09 22.57
CA GLU A 123 -8.55 10.57 21.92
C GLU A 123 -8.64 11.06 20.45
N LEU A 124 -8.29 12.32 20.19
CA LEU A 124 -8.26 12.87 18.83
C LEU A 124 -7.16 12.25 17.96
N GLU A 125 -5.98 11.96 18.52
CA GLU A 125 -4.93 11.22 17.84
C GLU A 125 -5.41 9.81 17.49
N SER A 126 -6.00 9.10 18.47
CA SER A 126 -6.59 7.78 18.25
C SER A 126 -7.64 7.78 17.15
N TRP A 127 -8.56 8.75 17.18
CA TRP A 127 -9.58 8.93 16.14
C TRP A 127 -8.96 9.17 14.75
N ARG A 128 -7.92 10.01 14.67
CA ARG A 128 -7.22 10.30 13.42
C ARG A 128 -6.48 9.08 12.87
N LEU A 129 -5.88 8.26 13.73
CA LEU A 129 -5.28 6.98 13.36
C LEU A 129 -6.35 6.05 12.76
N GLU A 130 -7.49 5.88 13.46
CA GLU A 130 -8.58 5.03 13.00
C GLU A 130 -9.15 5.52 11.65
N LEU A 131 -9.30 6.82 11.46
CA LEU A 131 -9.76 7.41 10.21
C LEU A 131 -8.83 7.03 9.04
N VAL A 132 -7.51 7.23 9.20
CA VAL A 132 -6.55 6.86 8.15
C VAL A 132 -6.57 5.36 7.90
N PHE A 133 -6.57 4.52 8.95
CA PHE A 133 -6.57 3.08 8.75
C PHE A 133 -7.85 2.53 8.14
N THR A 134 -9.00 3.14 8.43
CA THR A 134 -10.30 2.72 7.88
C THR A 134 -10.30 2.80 6.35
N HIS A 135 -9.62 3.82 5.81
CA HIS A 135 -9.58 4.10 4.38
C HIS A 135 -8.33 3.55 3.67
N CYS A 136 -7.19 3.46 4.35
CA CYS A 136 -5.90 3.17 3.72
C CYS A 136 -5.24 1.87 4.18
N TYR A 137 -5.62 1.30 5.33
CA TYR A 137 -4.93 0.10 5.83
C TYR A 137 -5.34 -1.14 5.05
N ALA A 138 -4.38 -2.04 4.82
CA ALA A 138 -4.60 -3.27 4.09
C ALA A 138 -5.60 -4.20 4.81
N ARG A 139 -6.64 -4.64 4.09
CA ARG A 139 -7.56 -5.67 4.57
C ARG A 139 -7.04 -7.03 4.13
N LEU A 140 -6.50 -7.78 5.09
CA LEU A 140 -5.91 -9.09 4.82
C LEU A 140 -7.01 -10.17 4.71
N ASP A 141 -7.00 -10.95 3.64
CA ASP A 141 -7.75 -12.21 3.61
C ASP A 141 -7.02 -13.23 4.48
N ALA A 142 -7.39 -13.28 5.76
CA ALA A 142 -6.70 -14.11 6.74
C ALA A 142 -6.70 -15.60 6.37
N ASN A 143 -7.68 -16.09 5.62
CA ASN A 143 -7.81 -17.52 5.35
C ASN A 143 -6.73 -18.03 4.39
N VAL A 144 -6.20 -17.17 3.53
CA VAL A 144 -5.11 -17.54 2.60
C VAL A 144 -3.76 -17.75 3.32
N SER A 145 -3.63 -17.33 4.57
CA SER A 145 -2.38 -17.36 5.35
C SER A 145 -2.45 -18.24 6.61
N LYS A 146 -3.57 -18.91 6.86
CA LYS A 146 -3.76 -19.75 8.07
C LYS A 146 -3.31 -21.20 7.89
N THR A 147 -3.51 -21.77 6.71
CA THR A 147 -3.28 -23.19 6.44
C THR A 147 -2.19 -23.38 5.41
N GLN A 148 -1.32 -24.38 5.60
CA GLN A 148 -0.22 -24.68 4.67
C GLN A 148 -0.70 -25.21 3.31
N ASN A 149 -1.90 -25.77 3.24
CA ASN A 149 -2.47 -26.39 2.04
C ASN A 149 -3.29 -25.41 1.19
N HIS A 150 -3.24 -24.11 1.48
CA HIS A 150 -3.98 -23.13 0.71
C HIS A 150 -3.36 -22.98 -0.69
N LEU A 151 -4.16 -23.17 -1.74
CA LEU A 151 -3.71 -23.03 -3.12
C LEU A 151 -3.82 -21.56 -3.53
N LEU A 152 -2.70 -20.99 -3.98
CA LEU A 152 -2.62 -19.65 -4.53
C LEU A 152 -2.33 -19.69 -6.03
N LYS A 153 -2.70 -18.60 -6.69
CA LYS A 153 -2.41 -18.35 -8.10
C LYS A 153 -0.89 -18.34 -8.33
N SER A 154 -0.43 -19.06 -9.35
CA SER A 154 0.99 -19.04 -9.75
C SER A 154 1.39 -17.67 -10.29
N ALA A 155 2.65 -17.27 -10.08
CA ALA A 155 3.25 -16.19 -10.85
C ALA A 155 3.19 -16.51 -12.35
N PHE A 156 3.09 -15.47 -13.19
CA PHE A 156 3.02 -15.52 -14.65
C PHE A 156 1.82 -16.27 -15.26
N CYS A 157 0.86 -16.76 -14.48
CA CYS A 157 -0.35 -17.30 -15.08
C CYS A 157 -1.30 -16.19 -15.57
N VAL A 158 -2.12 -16.55 -16.54
CA VAL A 158 -3.01 -15.62 -17.25
C VAL A 158 -4.30 -15.48 -16.47
N HIS A 159 -4.73 -14.25 -16.18
CA HIS A 159 -6.04 -14.03 -15.59
C HIS A 159 -7.14 -14.23 -16.66
N PRO A 160 -8.07 -15.20 -16.48
CA PRO A 160 -8.94 -15.65 -17.56
C PRO A 160 -9.89 -14.56 -18.08
N LYS A 161 -10.33 -13.63 -17.22
CA LYS A 161 -11.27 -12.57 -17.63
C LYS A 161 -10.59 -11.37 -18.28
N THR A 162 -9.34 -11.09 -17.94
CA THR A 162 -8.65 -9.86 -18.39
C THR A 162 -7.59 -10.16 -19.44
N GLY A 163 -7.20 -11.42 -19.61
CA GLY A 163 -6.09 -11.83 -20.47
C GLY A 163 -4.71 -11.37 -20.00
N ARG A 164 -4.63 -10.60 -18.91
CA ARG A 164 -3.39 -10.06 -18.35
C ARG A 164 -2.56 -11.14 -17.68
N VAL A 165 -1.25 -11.08 -17.87
CA VAL A 165 -0.28 -11.95 -17.21
C VAL A 165 -0.08 -11.48 -15.76
N CYS A 166 -0.06 -12.40 -14.80
CA CYS A 166 0.27 -12.06 -13.41
C CYS A 166 1.78 -11.86 -13.22
N VAL A 167 2.23 -10.66 -13.56
CA VAL A 167 3.61 -10.22 -13.42
C VAL A 167 3.96 -9.92 -11.94
N PRO A 168 5.20 -10.16 -11.50
CA PRO A 168 5.69 -9.68 -10.21
C PRO A 168 5.73 -8.14 -10.17
N ILE A 169 5.63 -7.59 -8.97
CA ILE A 169 5.73 -6.14 -8.72
C ILE A 169 6.99 -5.91 -7.92
N ASP A 170 7.85 -4.98 -8.35
CA ASP A 170 9.02 -4.55 -7.58
C ASP A 170 8.56 -3.69 -6.39
N PRO A 171 8.79 -4.12 -5.13
CA PRO A 171 8.39 -3.33 -3.96
C PRO A 171 9.03 -1.94 -3.91
N ALA A 172 10.23 -1.77 -4.47
CA ALA A 172 10.93 -0.49 -4.50
C ALA A 172 10.36 0.49 -5.53
N GLN A 173 9.53 0.01 -6.46
CA GLN A 173 8.89 0.78 -7.53
C GLN A 173 7.37 0.58 -7.54
N ALA A 174 6.78 0.22 -6.39
CA ALA A 174 5.36 -0.09 -6.31
C ALA A 174 4.45 1.09 -6.69
N ASP A 175 4.88 2.33 -6.42
CA ASP A 175 4.11 3.54 -6.75
C ASP A 175 3.99 3.81 -8.25
N SER A 176 4.91 3.29 -9.08
CA SER A 176 4.87 3.45 -10.53
C SER A 176 4.20 2.28 -11.26
N PHE A 177 3.76 1.25 -10.52
CA PHE A 177 3.09 0.09 -11.10
C PHE A 177 1.68 0.46 -11.58
N ASP A 178 1.44 0.34 -12.89
CA ASP A 178 0.12 0.52 -13.49
C ASP A 178 -0.50 -0.84 -13.87
N PRO A 179 -1.61 -1.27 -13.23
CA PRO A 179 -2.27 -2.52 -13.58
C PRO A 179 -2.86 -2.53 -15.01
N PHE A 180 -3.03 -1.37 -15.64
CA PHE A 180 -3.61 -1.24 -16.97
C PHE A 180 -2.58 -1.40 -18.10
N THR A 181 -1.29 -1.25 -17.82
CA THR A 181 -0.20 -1.46 -18.79
C THR A 181 0.35 -2.88 -18.78
N VAL A 182 0.00 -3.70 -17.79
CA VAL A 182 0.42 -5.11 -17.71
C VAL A 182 0.06 -5.88 -18.99
N PRO A 183 1.01 -6.59 -19.63
CA PRO A 183 0.78 -7.22 -20.92
C PRO A 183 -0.31 -8.29 -20.86
N THR A 184 -1.02 -8.44 -21.97
CA THR A 184 -1.99 -9.50 -22.18
C THR A 184 -1.39 -10.59 -23.05
N VAL A 185 -1.87 -11.83 -22.94
CA VAL A 185 -1.40 -12.91 -23.84
C VAL A 185 -1.54 -12.51 -25.31
N ARG A 186 -2.65 -11.84 -25.66
CA ARG A 186 -2.89 -11.38 -27.04
C ARG A 186 -1.87 -10.34 -27.49
N SER A 187 -1.51 -9.39 -26.63
CA SER A 187 -0.49 -8.39 -26.98
C SER A 187 0.88 -9.04 -27.13
N LEU A 188 1.23 -9.99 -26.26
CA LEU A 188 2.49 -10.73 -26.36
C LEU A 188 2.58 -11.55 -27.65
N CYS A 189 1.52 -12.23 -28.07
CA CYS A 189 1.49 -12.93 -29.35
C CYS A 189 1.68 -11.96 -30.53
N ALA A 190 1.00 -10.80 -30.50
CA ALA A 190 1.15 -9.79 -31.54
C ALA A 190 2.57 -9.20 -31.60
N GLU A 191 3.23 -9.01 -30.46
CA GLU A 191 4.62 -8.54 -30.38
C GLU A 191 5.59 -9.54 -31.04
N VAL A 192 5.39 -10.85 -30.82
CA VAL A 192 6.19 -11.89 -31.51
C VAL A 192 5.97 -11.85 -33.02
N ASP A 193 4.71 -11.81 -33.46
CA ASP A 193 4.35 -11.77 -34.89
C ASP A 193 4.85 -10.50 -35.59
N GLU A 194 4.89 -9.37 -34.89
CA GLU A 194 5.44 -8.10 -35.38
C GLU A 194 6.97 -8.16 -35.47
N TYR A 195 7.64 -8.63 -34.41
CA TYR A 195 9.09 -8.81 -34.42
C TYR A 195 9.54 -9.72 -35.56
N ASP A 196 8.85 -10.85 -35.77
CA ASP A 196 9.22 -11.82 -36.81
C ASP A 196 9.00 -11.27 -38.23
N ARG A 197 7.95 -10.47 -38.45
CA ARG A 197 7.74 -9.78 -39.73
C ARG A 197 8.83 -8.75 -40.02
N ASP A 198 9.22 -7.96 -39.02
CA ASP A 198 10.23 -6.90 -39.18
C ASP A 198 11.65 -7.45 -39.39
N HIS A 199 11.91 -8.68 -38.94
CA HIS A 199 13.22 -9.32 -39.03
C HIS A 199 13.31 -10.42 -40.12
N MET A 200 12.26 -10.62 -40.92
CA MET A 200 12.23 -11.59 -42.03
C MET A 200 13.26 -11.29 -43.13
N ASP A 201 13.54 -10.02 -43.44
CA ASP A 201 14.45 -9.61 -44.53
C ASP A 201 15.94 -9.67 -44.15
N VAL A 202 16.27 -9.82 -42.86
CA VAL A 202 17.66 -9.81 -42.32
C VAL A 202 18.20 -11.23 -42.06
N ALA A 203 17.42 -12.26 -42.38
CA ALA A 203 17.72 -13.67 -42.08
C ALA A 203 18.37 -14.42 -43.26
N ALA A 204 18.48 -13.81 -44.45
CA ALA A 204 19.01 -14.48 -45.63
C ALA A 204 20.54 -14.56 -45.70
N ASP A 205 21.29 -13.81 -44.88
CA ASP A 205 22.72 -13.53 -45.17
C ASP A 205 23.70 -13.63 -43.98
N SER A 206 23.38 -14.38 -42.90
CA SER A 206 24.34 -14.58 -41.81
C SER A 206 24.20 -15.94 -41.11
N GLU A 207 25.19 -16.82 -41.27
CA GLU A 207 25.26 -18.18 -40.70
C GLU A 207 25.47 -18.22 -39.17
N ASP A 208 25.59 -17.08 -38.49
CA ASP A 208 26.05 -16.98 -37.10
C ASP A 208 25.11 -16.18 -36.16
N LYS A 209 23.78 -16.32 -36.31
CA LYS A 209 22.82 -15.68 -35.39
C LYS A 209 22.25 -16.65 -34.36
N LYS A 210 22.65 -16.43 -33.10
CA LYS A 210 21.94 -16.93 -31.90
C LYS A 210 20.44 -16.65 -32.06
N GLN A 211 19.63 -17.70 -32.09
CA GLN A 211 18.18 -17.57 -32.14
C GLN A 211 17.70 -16.76 -30.93
N VAL A 212 17.22 -15.55 -31.17
CA VAL A 212 16.63 -14.68 -30.13
C VAL A 212 15.42 -15.41 -29.57
N SER A 213 15.37 -15.57 -28.25
CA SER A 213 14.27 -16.29 -27.61
C SER A 213 12.96 -15.52 -27.78
N GLU A 214 11.82 -16.22 -27.85
CA GLU A 214 10.51 -15.55 -27.98
C GLU A 214 10.27 -14.57 -26.83
N LEU A 215 10.77 -14.87 -25.63
CA LEU A 215 10.69 -13.97 -24.49
C LEU A 215 11.38 -12.62 -24.77
N GLU A 216 12.55 -12.63 -25.40
CA GLU A 216 13.31 -11.43 -25.73
C GLU A 216 12.62 -10.53 -26.75
N LYS A 217 11.64 -11.06 -27.49
CA LYS A 217 10.83 -10.30 -28.46
C LYS A 217 9.66 -9.57 -27.81
N THR A 218 9.40 -9.77 -26.51
CA THR A 218 8.16 -9.33 -25.87
C THR A 218 8.38 -8.44 -24.66
N SER A 219 7.36 -7.64 -24.35
CA SER A 219 7.24 -6.83 -23.13
C SER A 219 7.21 -7.67 -21.84
N LEU A 220 6.95 -8.99 -21.94
CA LEU A 220 7.02 -9.90 -20.78
C LEU A 220 8.45 -10.03 -20.23
N LYS A 221 9.47 -9.79 -21.04
CA LYS A 221 10.88 -9.86 -20.63
C LYS A 221 11.15 -9.02 -19.39
N GLU A 222 10.62 -7.79 -19.34
CA GLU A 222 10.84 -6.87 -18.23
C GLU A 222 10.31 -7.44 -16.90
N ALA A 223 9.13 -8.05 -16.92
CA ALA A 223 8.55 -8.69 -15.75
C ALA A 223 9.38 -9.91 -15.28
N VAL A 224 9.95 -10.68 -16.23
CA VAL A 224 10.84 -11.80 -15.91
C VAL A 224 12.16 -11.30 -15.33
N ASP A 225 12.72 -10.21 -15.87
CA ASP A 225 13.93 -9.58 -15.36
C ASP A 225 13.71 -9.07 -13.93
N VAL A 226 12.57 -8.42 -13.66
CA VAL A 226 12.17 -8.02 -12.30
C VAL A 226 12.13 -9.23 -11.38
N PHE A 227 11.45 -10.32 -11.76
CA PHE A 227 11.40 -11.55 -10.95
C PHE A 227 12.79 -12.10 -10.63
N ASN A 228 13.66 -12.14 -11.63
CA ASN A 228 14.99 -12.67 -11.48
C ASN A 228 15.85 -11.81 -10.56
N LYS A 229 15.81 -10.49 -10.76
CA LYS A 229 16.62 -9.52 -10.04
C LYS A 229 16.15 -9.33 -8.59
N THR A 230 14.85 -9.16 -8.36
CA THR A 230 14.32 -8.77 -7.04
C THR A 230 14.02 -9.96 -6.14
N PHE A 231 13.88 -11.17 -6.70
CA PHE A 231 13.50 -12.35 -5.93
C PHE A 231 14.47 -13.52 -6.12
N MET A 232 14.67 -14.00 -7.36
CA MET A 232 15.39 -15.25 -7.57
C MET A 232 16.87 -15.16 -7.17
N GLN A 233 17.57 -14.09 -7.55
CA GLN A 233 19.01 -13.95 -7.29
C GLN A 233 19.32 -14.01 -5.79
N ASP A 234 18.62 -13.22 -4.97
CA ASP A 234 18.83 -13.19 -3.52
C ASP A 234 18.41 -14.50 -2.84
N LEU A 235 17.33 -15.12 -3.32
CA LEU A 235 16.90 -16.43 -2.85
C LEU A 235 17.98 -17.50 -3.12
N TRP A 236 18.52 -17.53 -4.34
CA TRP A 236 19.59 -18.45 -4.72
C TRP A 236 20.84 -18.27 -3.87
N VAL A 237 21.26 -17.02 -3.65
CA VAL A 237 22.42 -16.70 -2.80
C VAL A 237 22.19 -17.18 -1.36
N THR A 238 21.01 -16.92 -0.81
CA THR A 238 20.64 -17.31 0.56
C THR A 238 20.61 -18.82 0.73
N ILE A 239 19.98 -19.54 -0.21
CA ILE A 239 19.92 -21.01 -0.21
C ILE A 239 21.34 -21.61 -0.30
N ARG A 240 22.18 -21.12 -1.21
CA ARG A 240 23.56 -21.61 -1.36
C ARG A 240 24.39 -21.40 -0.10
N LYS A 241 24.28 -20.23 0.56
CA LYS A 241 24.94 -19.98 1.85
C LYS A 241 24.46 -20.95 2.92
N GLY A 242 23.14 -21.21 2.98
CA GLY A 242 22.56 -22.18 3.91
C GLY A 242 23.09 -23.61 3.72
N PHE A 243 23.26 -24.06 2.47
CA PHE A 243 23.86 -25.37 2.18
C PHE A 243 25.33 -25.44 2.58
N LYS A 244 26.13 -24.41 2.27
CA LYS A 244 27.55 -24.35 2.68
C LYS A 244 27.70 -24.41 4.19
N ASN A 245 26.96 -23.58 4.94
CA ASN A 245 27.01 -23.57 6.40
C ASN A 245 26.66 -24.93 7.00
N LYS A 246 25.68 -25.66 6.44
CA LYS A 246 25.34 -27.02 6.89
C LYS A 246 26.45 -28.03 6.59
N MET A 247 27.16 -27.89 5.47
CA MET A 247 28.31 -28.75 5.16
C MET A 247 29.48 -28.46 6.10
N ASP A 248 29.77 -27.19 6.36
CA ASP A 248 30.86 -26.77 7.25
C ASP A 248 30.63 -27.25 8.69
N LEU A 249 29.40 -27.14 9.20
CA LEU A 249 29.03 -27.68 10.52
C LEU A 249 29.23 -29.20 10.60
N LYS A 250 28.77 -29.96 9.58
CA LYS A 250 28.98 -31.41 9.53
C LYS A 250 30.47 -31.78 9.46
N ASN A 251 31.26 -31.01 8.74
CA ASN A 251 32.70 -31.26 8.63
C ASN A 251 33.43 -30.94 9.94
N ALA A 252 33.02 -29.91 10.68
CA ALA A 252 33.55 -29.59 12.00
C ALA A 252 33.20 -30.66 13.04
N GLU A 253 31.95 -31.17 13.05
CA GLU A 253 31.53 -32.27 13.94
C GLU A 253 32.31 -33.57 13.68
N ASN A 254 32.74 -33.81 12.44
CA ASN A 254 33.53 -34.99 12.06
C ASN A 254 35.04 -34.85 12.36
N LEU A 255 35.53 -33.65 12.70
CA LEU A 255 36.93 -33.38 13.02
C LEU A 255 37.23 -33.41 14.54
N ASP A 256 36.18 -33.43 15.39
CA ASP A 256 36.26 -33.51 16.85
C ASP A 256 36.28 -34.97 17.39
N PHE A 257 36.58 -35.97 16.53
CA PHE A 257 36.75 -37.39 16.89
C PHE A 257 38.12 -37.94 16.53
#